data_AF-A0A6J1CCW3-F1
#
_entry.id   AF-A0A6J1CCW3-F1
#
_cell.length_a   1.000
_cell.length_b   1.000
_cell.length_c   1.000
_cell.angle_alpha   90.00
_cell.angle_beta   90.00
_cell.angle_gamma   90.00
#
_symmetry.space_group_name_H-M   'P 1'
#
loop_
_entity.id
_entity.type
_entity.pdbx_description
1 polymer ?
#
loop_
_entity_poly.entity_id
_entity_poly.type
_entity_poly.pdbx_seq_one_letter_code
_entity_poly.pdbx_strand_id
1 'polypeptide(L)'
;MDSHQIFGFGVNSAGVSYTSSYSSVPSLPNTYLGPLNFNLRNSPTSLFSSSHLDSDSFTTPSDSQDQRYSPENLSGLSPSCNSSFETNSFHHTASPYLDHCEESRGIYSGTSAFDYEGCSTENIRYALKQLETALMGPDNEEVASKPDASFGESSRPQMMGQRSYSWSQDRRGSNIGQSQTSSVSRSQQPEAVHLGKRQKSLDESLLQGGFPSDNLKELLIACAKALAENRMEDFDNLVATARGAVSISGEPIQRLGAYMVEGLVARKEASGACIYRALNCREPASNDLLSYMHMLYEICPYLKFGYMAANGAIAEACRNEDRIHIIDFQITQGTQWLTLLQALAARPSGAPHVRITGIDDPVSKYARGDGLEVVERRLAEISRKYDIPVEFHGVPVFAPDIRCDMLDIRPGEALAVNFPLQLHHTPDESVNVNNPRDGLLRMVKSLSPKVVTLVEQESNTNTTPFFNRFVETLNYYLAIFESIDVTLPRNNKKRINVEQHCLAKDIVNVIACEGIEREERHELFGKWKSRLTMAGFRQFPLSSYVNNVIRGLLGYYSEHYTLVERDGAMLLGWKNRNLISASAWC
;
A
#
# COMPACT_ATOMS: atom_id res chain seq x y z
N MET A 1 32.41 -5.27 -7.12
CA MET A 1 32.66 -3.91 -6.60
C MET A 1 31.60 -3.66 -5.56
N ASP A 2 32.00 -3.44 -4.32
CA ASP A 2 31.13 -3.71 -3.18
C ASP A 2 30.12 -2.59 -2.90
N SER A 3 28.91 -3.01 -2.55
CA SER A 3 27.72 -2.16 -2.40
C SER A 3 27.67 -1.32 -1.11
N HIS A 4 28.73 -1.36 -0.29
CA HIS A 4 28.78 -0.78 1.05
C HIS A 4 29.23 0.70 1.14
N GLN A 5 29.61 1.35 0.04
CA GLN A 5 30.15 2.73 0.06
C GLN A 5 29.16 3.84 -0.33
N ILE A 6 27.91 3.53 -0.69
CA ILE A 6 26.97 4.53 -1.26
C ILE A 6 26.36 5.48 -0.20
N PHE A 7 26.37 5.12 1.09
CA PHE A 7 25.82 5.95 2.18
C PHE A 7 26.80 6.13 3.35
N GLY A 8 27.90 6.84 3.11
CA GLY A 8 28.94 7.12 4.11
C GLY A 8 28.66 8.33 5.01
N PHE A 9 27.83 8.17 6.05
CA PHE A 9 27.74 9.17 7.13
C PHE A 9 28.72 8.85 8.27
N GLY A 10 29.83 9.59 8.33
CA GLY A 10 30.83 9.46 9.39
C GLY A 10 30.40 10.18 10.69
N VAL A 11 30.37 9.45 11.81
CA VAL A 11 30.08 10.02 13.13
C VAL A 11 31.37 10.57 13.76
N ASN A 12 31.62 11.87 13.58
CA ASN A 12 32.73 12.55 14.25
C ASN A 12 32.41 12.76 15.75
N SER A 13 32.97 11.90 16.59
CA SER A 13 32.94 12.04 18.05
C SER A 13 34.09 12.93 18.54
N ALA A 14 33.77 14.11 19.09
CA ALA A 14 34.72 14.96 19.81
C ALA A 14 34.52 14.79 21.32
N GLY A 15 35.52 14.23 22.01
CA GLY A 15 35.43 13.90 23.43
C GLY A 15 35.86 15.02 24.38
N VAL A 16 35.20 15.08 25.55
CA VAL A 16 35.65 15.81 26.74
C VAL A 16 35.49 14.89 27.97
N SER A 17 36.40 15.02 28.94
CA SER A 17 36.70 14.00 29.94
C SER A 17 35.73 13.88 31.13
N TYR A 18 35.77 12.71 31.78
CA TYR A 18 35.07 12.37 33.02
C TYR A 18 35.40 13.28 34.21
N THR A 19 34.39 13.53 35.06
CA THR A 19 34.54 13.60 36.52
C THR A 19 33.46 12.75 37.18
N SER A 20 33.72 12.23 38.38
CA SER A 20 32.87 11.27 39.09
C SER A 20 32.36 11.83 40.42
N SER A 21 31.09 11.60 40.73
CA SER A 21 30.53 11.79 42.08
C SER A 21 29.33 10.86 42.29
N TYR A 22 29.45 9.94 43.25
CA TYR A 22 28.37 9.05 43.68
C TYR A 22 27.34 9.80 44.55
N SER A 23 26.07 9.38 44.51
CA SER A 23 25.20 9.49 45.68
C SER A 23 24.09 8.43 45.74
N SER A 24 23.70 8.14 46.96
CA SER A 24 22.81 7.09 47.49
C SER A 24 21.44 6.85 46.83
N VAL A 25 21.04 5.58 46.80
CA VAL A 25 19.65 5.10 46.65
C VAL A 25 18.89 5.17 48.00
N PRO A 26 17.59 5.51 47.99
CA PRO A 26 16.62 5.11 49.02
C PRO A 26 15.64 4.02 48.52
N SER A 27 15.14 3.18 49.43
CA SER A 27 14.32 1.99 49.15
C SER A 27 12.81 2.23 49.12
N LEU A 28 12.09 1.37 48.40
CA LEU A 28 10.62 1.26 48.38
C LEU A 28 10.02 0.95 49.77
N PRO A 29 8.87 1.54 50.14
CA PRO A 29 7.93 0.96 51.09
C PRO A 29 6.97 -0.03 50.40
N ASN A 30 6.51 -1.06 51.10
CA ASN A 30 5.65 -2.12 50.56
C ASN A 30 4.62 -2.57 51.60
N THR A 31 3.32 -2.31 51.38
CA THR A 31 2.25 -2.92 52.19
C THR A 31 0.85 -2.90 51.55
N TYR A 32 0.13 -4.00 51.77
CA TYR A 32 -1.33 -4.20 51.67
C TYR A 32 -2.06 -4.04 50.32
N LEU A 33 -2.46 -5.17 49.74
CA LEU A 33 -3.81 -5.72 49.97
C LEU A 33 -3.81 -7.26 49.83
N GLY A 34 -4.76 -7.95 50.47
CA GLY A 34 -4.83 -9.42 50.56
C GLY A 34 -5.86 -10.07 49.62
N PRO A 35 -5.80 -11.40 49.43
CA PRO A 35 -6.65 -12.12 48.48
C PRO A 35 -8.06 -12.42 49.01
N LEU A 36 -9.04 -12.47 48.11
CA LEU A 36 -10.39 -12.98 48.36
C LEU A 36 -10.71 -14.13 47.39
N ASN A 37 -10.81 -15.34 47.94
CA ASN A 37 -11.41 -16.49 47.24
C ASN A 37 -12.93 -16.46 47.42
N PHE A 38 -13.69 -16.78 46.37
CA PHE A 38 -14.98 -17.47 46.53
C PHE A 38 -15.21 -18.50 45.43
N ASN A 39 -15.94 -19.56 45.79
CA ASN A 39 -16.09 -20.79 45.00
C ASN A 39 -17.27 -20.71 44.03
N LEU A 40 -17.24 -21.53 42.98
CA LEU A 40 -18.45 -22.20 42.50
C LEU A 40 -18.18 -23.70 42.25
N ARG A 41 -19.23 -24.51 42.34
CA ARG A 41 -19.16 -25.98 42.44
C ARG A 41 -20.25 -26.62 41.57
N ASN A 42 -20.05 -27.89 41.23
CA ASN A 42 -21.00 -28.86 40.64
C ASN A 42 -21.01 -28.96 39.10
N SER A 43 -20.38 -30.04 38.61
CA SER A 43 -20.81 -30.84 37.45
C SER A 43 -22.05 -31.71 37.86
N PRO A 44 -22.64 -32.64 37.04
CA PRO A 44 -21.94 -33.74 36.33
C PRO A 44 -22.59 -34.30 35.02
N THR A 45 -21.99 -35.39 34.49
CA THR A 45 -22.57 -36.44 33.60
C THR A 45 -23.00 -36.05 32.17
N SER A 46 -22.94 -36.91 31.12
CA SER A 46 -22.43 -38.30 30.93
C SER A 46 -22.55 -38.72 29.44
N LEU A 47 -21.91 -39.76 28.87
CA LEU A 47 -20.71 -40.60 29.12
C LEU A 47 -20.49 -41.51 27.86
N PHE A 48 -19.35 -42.21 27.77
CA PHE A 48 -19.07 -43.38 26.89
C PHE A 48 -18.95 -43.12 25.36
N SER A 49 -18.16 -43.89 24.58
CA SER A 49 -17.12 -44.88 24.93
C SER A 49 -16.11 -45.04 23.77
N SER A 50 -14.87 -45.41 24.10
CA SER A 50 -13.88 -45.92 23.14
C SER A 50 -13.32 -47.26 23.64
N SER A 51 -13.09 -48.20 22.72
CA SER A 51 -12.53 -49.52 23.02
C SER A 51 -11.51 -49.93 21.96
N HIS A 52 -10.26 -50.15 22.39
CA HIS A 52 -9.24 -50.80 21.58
C HIS A 52 -9.65 -52.23 21.20
N LEU A 53 -9.13 -52.71 20.08
CA LEU A 53 -8.55 -54.05 19.97
C LEU A 53 -7.59 -54.09 18.77
N ASP A 54 -6.33 -54.47 19.03
CA ASP A 54 -5.28 -54.62 18.03
C ASP A 54 -5.15 -56.09 17.58
N SER A 55 -4.72 -56.35 16.33
CA SER A 55 -3.67 -57.35 15.96
C SER A 55 -3.58 -57.61 14.45
N ASP A 56 -2.40 -57.32 13.89
CA ASP A 56 -1.59 -58.11 12.93
C ASP A 56 -2.26 -59.12 11.97
N SER A 57 -1.96 -59.03 10.66
CA SER A 57 -0.79 -59.73 10.08
C SER A 57 -0.71 -59.67 8.54
N PHE A 58 0.52 -59.74 8.04
CA PHE A 58 1.03 -59.75 6.66
C PHE A 58 0.31 -60.66 5.64
N THR A 59 0.20 -60.19 4.37
CA THR A 59 1.03 -60.72 3.25
C THR A 59 0.98 -59.89 1.95
N THR A 60 2.16 -59.64 1.39
CA THR A 60 2.47 -59.48 -0.06
C THR A 60 3.21 -60.77 -0.51
N PRO A 61 3.72 -60.98 -1.76
CA PRO A 61 3.84 -60.09 -2.94
C PRO A 61 3.54 -60.74 -4.33
N SER A 62 3.82 -59.99 -5.41
CA SER A 62 4.20 -60.36 -6.81
C SER A 62 3.49 -59.42 -7.81
N ASP A 63 4.08 -58.60 -8.69
CA ASP A 63 5.43 -58.45 -9.33
C ASP A 63 5.56 -59.07 -10.74
N SER A 64 6.49 -58.54 -11.58
CA SER A 64 6.83 -58.82 -13.00
C SER A 64 5.88 -58.21 -14.09
N GLN A 65 6.32 -57.29 -14.98
CA GLN A 65 7.12 -57.37 -16.26
C GLN A 65 6.22 -57.49 -17.53
N ASP A 66 6.55 -57.04 -18.75
CA ASP A 66 7.77 -56.50 -19.43
C ASP A 66 7.43 -55.20 -20.24
N GLN A 67 8.27 -54.36 -20.89
CA GLN A 67 9.70 -54.25 -21.27
C GLN A 67 9.99 -54.23 -22.81
N ARG A 68 10.55 -53.10 -23.30
CA ARG A 68 11.48 -52.87 -24.46
C ARG A 68 11.03 -52.24 -25.81
N TYR A 69 12.03 -51.52 -26.34
CA TYR A 69 12.42 -51.22 -27.74
C TYR A 69 12.06 -49.87 -28.43
N SER A 70 13.13 -49.27 -28.98
CA SER A 70 13.23 -48.14 -29.93
C SER A 70 13.81 -48.72 -31.27
N PRO A 71 14.42 -48.00 -32.26
CA PRO A 71 14.76 -46.56 -32.41
C PRO A 71 14.50 -45.98 -33.85
N GLU A 72 15.17 -44.85 -34.19
CA GLU A 72 15.44 -44.32 -35.57
C GLU A 72 14.24 -43.72 -36.38
N ASN A 73 14.37 -42.80 -37.37
CA ASN A 73 15.40 -41.84 -37.88
C ASN A 73 14.68 -40.82 -38.83
N LEU A 74 15.20 -39.74 -39.46
CA LEU A 74 16.52 -39.09 -39.63
C LEU A 74 16.33 -37.61 -40.12
N SER A 75 17.38 -36.77 -40.06
CA SER A 75 17.62 -35.49 -40.82
C SER A 75 16.79 -34.24 -40.48
N GLY A 76 17.32 -33.00 -40.59
CA GLY A 76 18.73 -32.61 -40.85
C GLY A 76 18.96 -31.09 -41.07
N LEU A 77 20.23 -30.72 -41.24
CA LEU A 77 20.80 -29.40 -41.64
C LEU A 77 20.83 -28.24 -40.60
N SER A 78 22.00 -28.08 -39.96
CA SER A 78 22.61 -26.77 -39.69
C SER A 78 23.38 -26.28 -40.94
N PRO A 79 23.91 -25.04 -40.96
CA PRO A 79 25.31 -24.89 -40.57
C PRO A 79 25.62 -23.66 -39.68
N SER A 80 26.79 -23.68 -39.04
CA SER A 80 27.34 -22.62 -38.20
C SER A 80 28.18 -21.60 -38.99
N CYS A 81 28.44 -20.45 -38.37
CA CYS A 81 29.52 -19.54 -38.74
C CYS A 81 30.45 -19.32 -37.53
N ASN A 82 31.72 -18.99 -37.79
CA ASN A 82 32.82 -19.14 -36.83
C ASN A 82 33.01 -17.98 -35.86
N SER A 83 33.71 -18.29 -34.77
CA SER A 83 34.30 -17.32 -33.83
C SER A 83 35.61 -16.74 -34.35
N SER A 84 36.04 -15.65 -33.71
CA SER A 84 37.43 -15.17 -33.72
C SER A 84 37.80 -14.69 -32.31
N PHE A 85 38.77 -15.33 -31.68
CA PHE A 85 39.39 -14.85 -30.44
C PHE A 85 40.38 -13.73 -30.75
N GLU A 86 40.55 -12.79 -29.81
CA GLU A 86 41.88 -12.28 -29.47
C GLU A 86 42.12 -12.41 -27.97
N THR A 87 43.39 -12.48 -27.60
CA THR A 87 43.87 -12.96 -26.29
C THR A 87 44.69 -11.88 -25.61
N ASN A 88 44.56 -11.75 -24.29
CA ASN A 88 45.72 -11.36 -23.49
C ASN A 88 45.68 -12.02 -22.12
N SER A 89 46.81 -12.60 -21.72
CA SER A 89 46.94 -13.48 -20.56
C SER A 89 48.10 -13.02 -19.68
N PHE A 90 47.89 -12.96 -18.37
CA PHE A 90 48.99 -13.00 -17.41
C PHE A 90 48.75 -14.05 -16.33
N HIS A 91 49.77 -14.89 -16.18
CA HIS A 91 50.00 -15.92 -15.17
C HIS A 91 50.36 -15.28 -13.81
N HIS A 92 50.43 -15.93 -12.65
CA HIS A 92 50.11 -17.27 -12.10
C HIS A 92 49.87 -17.03 -10.57
N THR A 93 49.27 -17.91 -9.75
CA THR A 93 49.89 -19.11 -9.11
C THR A 93 48.84 -19.67 -8.12
N ALA A 94 48.94 -20.93 -7.67
CA ALA A 94 47.88 -21.59 -6.89
C ALA A 94 48.32 -22.20 -5.54
N SER A 95 47.38 -22.26 -4.58
CA SER A 95 47.14 -23.35 -3.59
C SER A 95 48.21 -23.66 -2.51
N PRO A 96 47.96 -24.57 -1.52
CA PRO A 96 46.70 -25.23 -1.09
C PRO A 96 46.46 -25.21 0.45
N TYR A 97 45.62 -26.15 0.95
CA TYR A 97 45.24 -26.61 2.32
C TYR A 97 43.80 -26.23 2.73
N LEU A 98 42.82 -27.15 2.79
CA LEU A 98 42.56 -28.28 3.75
C LEU A 98 42.49 -27.79 5.21
N ASP A 99 41.50 -28.18 6.03
CA ASP A 99 40.93 -29.54 6.18
C ASP A 99 39.42 -29.61 6.59
N HIS A 100 38.94 -30.81 6.94
CA HIS A 100 37.60 -31.28 7.40
C HIS A 100 36.90 -30.46 8.55
N CYS A 101 35.60 -30.64 8.90
CA CYS A 101 34.81 -31.89 8.96
C CYS A 101 33.26 -31.75 8.92
N GLU A 102 32.62 -32.78 8.34
CA GLU A 102 31.33 -33.46 8.65
C GLU A 102 29.96 -32.76 8.88
N GLU A 103 28.92 -33.59 8.67
CA GLU A 103 27.50 -33.24 8.56
C GLU A 103 26.79 -32.98 9.91
N SER A 104 25.67 -32.27 9.84
CA SER A 104 24.51 -32.53 10.72
C SER A 104 23.20 -32.16 10.02
N ARG A 105 22.42 -33.18 9.63
CA ARG A 105 21.06 -33.02 9.07
C ARG A 105 20.06 -32.59 10.15
N GLY A 106 19.84 -31.28 10.28
CA GLY A 106 18.78 -30.71 11.12
C GLY A 106 17.55 -30.33 10.29
N ILE A 107 16.41 -31.00 10.52
CA ILE A 107 15.12 -30.61 9.91
C ILE A 107 14.57 -29.40 10.65
N TYR A 108 14.52 -28.24 9.99
CA TYR A 108 13.88 -27.05 10.53
C TYR A 108 12.63 -26.66 9.73
N SER A 109 11.47 -27.08 10.25
CA SER A 109 10.21 -26.39 9.97
C SER A 109 10.26 -25.04 10.69
N GLY A 110 10.45 -23.96 9.92
CA GLY A 110 10.82 -22.64 10.43
C GLY A 110 9.71 -21.59 10.31
N THR A 111 8.50 -21.88 10.80
CA THR A 111 7.41 -20.88 10.83
C THR A 111 7.72 -19.81 11.88
N SER A 112 8.43 -18.75 11.48
CA SER A 112 8.73 -17.61 12.33
C SER A 112 7.48 -16.75 12.57
N ALA A 113 6.71 -17.12 13.60
CA ALA A 113 5.79 -16.20 14.24
C ALA A 113 6.60 -15.02 14.81
N PHE A 114 6.43 -13.84 14.21
CA PHE A 114 7.08 -12.62 14.70
C PHE A 114 6.21 -11.97 15.76
N ASP A 115 6.65 -12.01 17.01
CA ASP A 115 5.95 -11.40 18.13
C ASP A 115 5.81 -9.87 17.94
N TYR A 116 4.59 -9.45 17.64
CA TYR A 116 4.14 -8.07 17.73
C TYR A 116 2.73 -8.01 18.32
N GLU A 117 2.59 -8.63 19.50
CA GLU A 117 1.36 -8.66 20.27
C GLU A 117 1.20 -7.33 21.03
N GLY A 118 0.31 -6.47 20.54
CA GLY A 118 0.06 -5.16 21.14
C GLY A 118 -0.80 -4.24 20.27
N CYS A 119 -2.08 -4.13 20.61
CA CYS A 119 -3.07 -3.18 20.06
C CYS A 119 -3.40 -3.34 18.56
N SER A 120 -2.46 -3.14 17.64
CA SER A 120 -2.72 -3.05 16.19
C SER A 120 -3.45 -4.27 15.64
N THR A 121 -2.85 -5.45 15.76
CA THR A 121 -3.32 -6.71 15.17
C THR A 121 -4.72 -7.14 15.64
N GLU A 122 -5.07 -6.81 16.89
CA GLU A 122 -6.38 -7.14 17.47
C GLU A 122 -7.47 -6.16 17.00
N ASN A 123 -7.15 -4.86 16.98
CA ASN A 123 -8.07 -3.84 16.44
C ASN A 123 -8.31 -4.02 14.93
N ILE A 124 -7.29 -4.49 14.19
CA ILE A 124 -7.44 -4.90 12.79
C ILE A 124 -8.34 -6.12 12.67
N ARG A 125 -8.12 -7.19 13.45
CA ARG A 125 -9.02 -8.36 13.45
C ARG A 125 -10.45 -8.00 13.83
N TYR A 126 -10.66 -7.07 14.75
CA TYR A 126 -11.97 -6.51 15.07
C TYR A 126 -12.58 -5.73 13.89
N ALA A 127 -11.85 -4.78 13.29
CA ALA A 127 -12.33 -4.01 12.14
C ALA A 127 -12.65 -4.89 10.91
N LEU A 128 -11.85 -5.93 10.67
CA LEU A 128 -12.12 -6.93 9.63
C LEU A 128 -13.37 -7.75 9.92
N LYS A 129 -13.59 -8.15 11.18
CA LYS A 129 -14.83 -8.82 11.58
C LYS A 129 -16.06 -7.90 11.47
N GLN A 130 -15.90 -6.60 11.73
CA GLN A 130 -16.96 -5.60 11.50
C GLN A 130 -17.27 -5.45 10.00
N LEU A 131 -16.28 -5.50 9.10
CA LEU A 131 -16.51 -5.56 7.65
C LEU A 131 -17.23 -6.85 7.23
N GLU A 132 -16.75 -8.01 7.67
CA GLU A 132 -17.36 -9.33 7.41
C GLU A 132 -18.85 -9.34 7.80
N THR A 133 -19.15 -8.89 9.03
CA THR A 133 -20.51 -8.81 9.59
C THR A 133 -21.44 -7.89 8.79
N ALA A 134 -20.90 -6.93 8.02
CA ALA A 134 -21.69 -5.91 7.35
C ALA A 134 -21.79 -6.07 5.83
N LEU A 135 -20.76 -6.64 5.20
CA LEU A 135 -20.81 -7.03 3.79
C LEU A 135 -21.73 -8.24 3.60
N MET A 136 -21.79 -9.13 4.61
CA MET A 136 -22.46 -10.42 4.56
C MET A 136 -23.48 -10.63 5.69
N GLY A 137 -23.80 -9.59 6.45
CA GLY A 137 -24.90 -9.64 7.42
C GLY A 137 -26.25 -9.83 6.73
N PRO A 138 -27.29 -10.31 7.43
CA PRO A 138 -28.65 -10.28 6.91
C PRO A 138 -29.08 -8.82 6.68
N ASP A 139 -29.74 -8.55 5.55
CA ASP A 139 -30.25 -7.23 5.19
C ASP A 139 -31.38 -6.79 6.14
N ASN A 140 -30.99 -6.20 7.28
CA ASN A 140 -31.89 -5.46 8.14
C ASN A 140 -32.16 -4.09 7.49
N GLU A 141 -33.39 -3.84 7.05
CA GLU A 141 -33.79 -2.53 6.53
C GLU A 141 -33.51 -1.43 7.58
N GLU A 142 -32.72 -0.41 7.23
CA GLU A 142 -32.39 0.69 8.15
C GLU A 142 -33.61 1.57 8.44
N VAL A 143 -34.39 1.18 9.44
CA VAL A 143 -35.34 2.08 10.11
C VAL A 143 -34.53 3.15 10.85
N ALA A 144 -34.33 4.28 10.19
CA ALA A 144 -33.51 5.40 10.64
C ALA A 144 -33.98 5.97 11.99
N SER A 145 -33.43 5.42 13.07
CA SER A 145 -33.64 5.87 14.45
C SER A 145 -32.58 6.92 14.80
N LYS A 146 -33.06 8.11 15.16
CA LYS A 146 -32.18 9.25 15.49
C LYS A 146 -31.49 9.02 16.85
N PRO A 147 -30.23 9.42 17.01
CA PRO A 147 -29.61 9.50 18.33
C PRO A 147 -30.12 10.74 19.08
N ASP A 148 -31.08 10.57 19.99
CA ASP A 148 -31.46 11.62 20.95
C ASP A 148 -30.44 11.73 22.09
N ALA A 149 -30.29 12.94 22.63
CA ALA A 149 -29.25 13.30 23.57
C ALA A 149 -29.77 13.57 25.00
N SER A 150 -28.83 13.59 25.95
CA SER A 150 -28.93 14.01 27.37
C SER A 150 -29.74 13.13 28.34
N PHE A 151 -29.04 12.70 29.40
CA PHE A 151 -29.63 12.48 30.72
C PHE A 151 -29.98 13.85 31.34
N GLY A 152 -31.09 13.94 32.07
CA GLY A 152 -31.49 15.15 32.81
C GLY A 152 -32.92 15.04 33.35
N GLU A 153 -33.05 14.71 34.64
CA GLU A 153 -34.33 14.37 35.29
C GLU A 153 -35.33 15.53 35.37
N SER A 154 -36.63 15.26 35.19
CA SER A 154 -37.62 15.32 36.31
C SER A 154 -39.11 15.34 35.84
N SER A 155 -39.94 14.58 36.57
CA SER A 155 -41.40 14.81 36.81
C SER A 155 -42.42 14.85 35.64
N ARG A 156 -43.27 13.81 35.62
CA ARG A 156 -44.61 13.70 34.99
C ARG A 156 -45.68 14.55 35.73
N PRO A 157 -46.96 14.61 35.28
CA PRO A 157 -47.51 14.64 33.90
C PRO A 157 -48.71 15.64 33.73
N GLN A 158 -49.28 15.80 32.52
CA GLN A 158 -50.74 15.68 32.28
C GLN A 158 -51.12 15.64 30.77
N MET A 159 -52.42 15.48 30.47
CA MET A 159 -52.98 15.07 29.16
C MET A 159 -53.82 16.14 28.45
N MET A 160 -54.17 15.83 27.18
CA MET A 160 -55.16 16.43 26.26
C MET A 160 -54.59 17.41 25.19
N GLY A 161 -55.05 17.38 23.94
CA GLY A 161 -55.97 16.41 23.33
C GLY A 161 -56.38 16.68 21.88
N GLN A 162 -56.57 15.60 21.12
CA GLN A 162 -57.47 15.39 19.96
C GLN A 162 -57.56 16.39 18.76
N ARG A 163 -57.44 15.79 17.55
CA ARG A 163 -58.30 16.02 16.34
C ARG A 163 -58.15 17.37 15.58
N SER A 164 -58.43 17.46 14.28
CA SER A 164 -58.58 16.48 13.18
C SER A 164 -58.72 17.22 11.83
N TYR A 165 -58.25 16.61 10.72
CA TYR A 165 -58.73 16.80 9.33
C TYR A 165 -58.72 18.24 8.73
N SER A 166 -58.69 18.49 7.42
CA SER A 166 -58.30 17.72 6.22
C SER A 166 -58.14 18.70 5.04
N TRP A 167 -57.43 18.28 3.99
CA TRP A 167 -57.57 18.63 2.55
C TRP A 167 -58.40 19.88 2.17
N SER A 168 -57.93 20.75 1.28
CA SER A 168 -58.01 20.47 -0.18
C SER A 168 -57.09 21.34 -1.05
N GLN A 169 -56.92 20.93 -2.32
CA GLN A 169 -56.32 21.71 -3.42
C GLN A 169 -57.27 22.84 -3.87
N ASP A 170 -56.76 23.90 -4.54
CA ASP A 170 -56.93 24.04 -6.01
C ASP A 170 -56.07 25.15 -6.69
N ARG A 171 -55.87 24.97 -8.01
CA ARG A 171 -55.70 25.94 -9.13
C ARG A 171 -54.86 27.24 -9.06
N ARG A 172 -53.94 27.29 -10.05
CA ARG A 172 -53.70 28.34 -11.08
C ARG A 172 -53.49 29.81 -10.66
N GLY A 173 -52.39 30.39 -11.16
CA GLY A 173 -52.25 31.85 -11.29
C GLY A 173 -50.89 32.31 -11.82
N SER A 174 -50.73 32.43 -13.14
CA SER A 174 -49.53 32.99 -13.77
C SER A 174 -49.36 34.49 -13.49
N ASN A 175 -48.14 34.95 -13.21
CA ASN A 175 -47.64 36.19 -13.84
C ASN A 175 -46.12 36.38 -13.75
N ILE A 176 -45.61 37.25 -14.61
CA ILE A 176 -44.20 37.63 -14.76
C ILE A 176 -43.82 38.67 -13.69
N GLY A 177 -42.63 38.53 -13.10
CA GLY A 177 -42.03 39.53 -12.20
C GLY A 177 -40.51 39.47 -12.25
N GLN A 178 -39.85 40.62 -12.41
CA GLN A 178 -38.39 40.72 -12.42
C GLN A 178 -37.84 40.64 -10.98
N SER A 179 -37.00 39.65 -10.69
CA SER A 179 -36.27 39.58 -9.41
C SER A 179 -35.01 40.45 -9.47
N GLN A 180 -34.87 41.37 -8.51
CA GLN A 180 -33.73 42.27 -8.42
C GLN A 180 -32.45 41.55 -7.95
N THR A 181 -31.30 42.10 -8.32
CA THR A 181 -29.99 41.65 -7.86
C THR A 181 -29.77 41.96 -6.38
N SER A 182 -29.61 40.95 -5.54
CA SER A 182 -29.00 41.07 -4.21
C SER A 182 -27.63 40.41 -4.19
N SER A 183 -26.63 41.12 -3.67
CA SER A 183 -25.23 40.69 -3.66
C SER A 183 -24.92 39.78 -2.47
N VAL A 184 -24.22 38.67 -2.71
CA VAL A 184 -23.57 37.85 -1.66
C VAL A 184 -22.06 37.80 -1.92
N SER A 185 -21.28 37.85 -0.84
CA SER A 185 -19.86 38.20 -0.85
C SER A 185 -18.94 37.13 -1.46
N ARG A 186 -17.86 37.60 -2.12
CA ARG A 186 -16.84 36.76 -2.79
C ARG A 186 -15.54 36.74 -1.99
N SER A 187 -15.18 35.60 -1.39
CA SER A 187 -13.82 35.37 -0.87
C SER A 187 -13.43 33.88 -0.78
N GLN A 188 -13.19 33.25 -1.93
CA GLN A 188 -12.19 32.19 -2.05
C GLN A 188 -11.15 32.66 -3.07
N GLN A 189 -9.86 32.59 -2.72
CA GLN A 189 -8.76 32.85 -3.65
C GLN A 189 -8.18 31.53 -4.16
N PRO A 190 -7.79 31.43 -5.44
CA PRO A 190 -7.09 30.26 -5.95
C PRO A 190 -5.64 30.22 -5.45
N GLU A 191 -5.14 29.02 -5.14
CA GLU A 191 -3.84 28.78 -4.49
C GLU A 191 -2.64 29.35 -5.28
N ALA A 192 -2.77 29.48 -6.60
CA ALA A 192 -1.78 30.12 -7.48
C ALA A 192 -1.38 31.54 -7.00
N VAL A 193 -2.29 32.30 -6.38
CA VAL A 193 -2.00 33.65 -5.86
C VAL A 193 -1.14 33.58 -4.59
N HIS A 194 -1.25 32.53 -3.80
CA HIS A 194 -0.35 32.30 -2.65
C HIS A 194 1.04 31.85 -3.10
N LEU A 195 1.12 30.96 -4.09
CA LEU A 195 2.39 30.49 -4.65
C LEU A 195 3.21 31.66 -5.23
N GLY A 196 2.58 32.52 -6.05
CA GLY A 196 3.24 33.68 -6.64
C GLY A 196 3.69 34.76 -5.63
N LYS A 197 3.06 34.85 -4.46
CA LYS A 197 3.54 35.71 -3.35
C LYS A 197 4.75 35.12 -2.65
N ARG A 198 4.72 33.81 -2.37
CA ARG A 198 5.83 33.07 -1.73
C ARG A 198 7.09 33.08 -2.59
N GLN A 199 6.93 32.99 -3.92
CA GLN A 199 8.02 33.07 -4.89
C GLN A 199 8.83 34.37 -4.73
N LYS A 200 8.18 35.54 -4.63
CA LYS A 200 8.87 36.84 -4.50
C LYS A 200 9.72 36.94 -3.23
N SER A 201 9.18 36.51 -2.08
CA SER A 201 9.96 36.46 -0.84
C SER A 201 11.14 35.48 -0.91
N LEU A 202 11.04 34.42 -1.73
CA LEU A 202 12.15 33.49 -1.96
C LEU A 202 13.26 34.12 -2.81
N ASP A 203 12.89 34.89 -3.84
CA ASP A 203 13.82 35.64 -4.69
C ASP A 203 14.55 36.76 -3.92
N GLU A 204 13.85 37.49 -3.04
CA GLU A 204 14.48 38.47 -2.15
C GLU A 204 15.42 37.79 -1.14
N SER A 205 15.05 36.62 -0.60
CA SER A 205 15.90 35.84 0.33
C SER A 205 17.19 35.33 -0.33
N LEU A 206 17.11 34.86 -1.58
CA LEU A 206 18.26 34.37 -2.35
C LEU A 206 19.33 35.46 -2.57
N LEU A 207 18.92 36.73 -2.70
CA LEU A 207 19.81 37.86 -2.91
C LEU A 207 20.43 38.41 -1.61
N GLN A 208 19.98 37.96 -0.44
CA GLN A 208 20.36 38.55 0.85
C GLN A 208 21.49 37.81 1.61
N GLY A 209 22.07 36.75 1.03
CA GLY A 209 23.34 36.19 1.50
C GLY A 209 23.28 35.34 2.77
N GLY A 210 22.21 34.57 2.99
CA GLY A 210 22.19 33.55 4.04
C GLY A 210 20.80 32.95 4.28
N PHE A 211 20.65 31.64 4.05
CA PHE A 211 19.49 30.90 4.56
C PHE A 211 19.67 30.65 6.06
N PRO A 212 18.73 31.05 6.93
CA PRO A 212 18.75 30.59 8.32
C PRO A 212 18.55 29.07 8.35
N SER A 213 19.31 28.39 9.21
CA SER A 213 19.23 26.93 9.46
C SER A 213 17.81 26.44 9.74
N ASP A 214 16.99 27.33 10.29
CA ASP A 214 15.74 27.03 10.98
C ASP A 214 14.58 26.74 10.00
N ASN A 215 14.82 26.83 8.69
CA ASN A 215 13.83 26.48 7.66
C ASN A 215 14.42 25.63 6.53
N LEU A 216 14.82 24.40 6.89
CA LEU A 216 15.25 23.35 5.95
C LEU A 216 14.28 23.14 4.77
N LYS A 217 12.97 23.37 4.96
CA LYS A 217 11.98 23.19 3.88
C LYS A 217 12.21 24.19 2.73
N GLU A 218 12.37 25.47 3.03
CA GLU A 218 12.62 26.49 2.00
C GLU A 218 14.06 26.35 1.44
N LEU A 219 15.03 25.85 2.21
CA LEU A 219 16.38 25.49 1.72
C LEU A 219 16.33 24.36 0.67
N LEU A 220 15.56 23.29 0.91
CA LEU A 220 15.35 22.20 -0.07
C LEU A 220 14.69 22.73 -1.36
N ILE A 221 13.72 23.63 -1.23
CA ILE A 221 13.07 24.31 -2.38
C ILE A 221 14.08 25.17 -3.13
N ALA A 222 14.95 25.91 -2.43
CA ALA A 222 16.01 26.71 -3.05
C ALA A 222 17.02 25.83 -3.83
N CYS A 223 17.41 24.66 -3.30
CA CYS A 223 18.23 23.69 -4.04
C CYS A 223 17.56 23.29 -5.35
N ALA A 224 16.29 22.84 -5.29
CA ALA A 224 15.55 22.43 -6.48
C ALA A 224 15.34 23.57 -7.50
N LYS A 225 15.18 24.81 -7.02
CA LYS A 225 15.08 26.01 -7.87
C LYS A 225 16.40 26.30 -8.58
N ALA A 226 17.52 26.32 -7.86
CA ALA A 226 18.84 26.53 -8.44
C ALA A 226 19.17 25.49 -9.53
N LEU A 227 18.83 24.21 -9.29
CA LEU A 227 18.99 23.15 -10.28
C LEU A 227 18.08 23.34 -11.51
N ALA A 228 16.82 23.72 -11.30
CA ALA A 228 15.87 23.98 -12.39
C ALA A 228 16.24 25.21 -13.24
N GLU A 229 16.94 26.18 -12.66
CA GLU A 229 17.44 27.40 -13.30
C GLU A 229 18.88 27.25 -13.82
N ASN A 230 19.46 26.03 -13.76
CA ASN A 230 20.83 25.72 -14.18
C ASN A 230 21.92 26.54 -13.44
N ARG A 231 21.63 27.03 -12.23
CA ARG A 231 22.56 27.76 -11.35
C ARG A 231 23.39 26.78 -10.52
N MET A 232 24.34 26.10 -11.18
CA MET A 232 25.06 24.96 -10.59
C MET A 232 25.94 25.33 -9.38
N GLU A 233 26.57 26.50 -9.37
CA GLU A 233 27.37 26.97 -8.23
C GLU A 233 26.49 27.27 -7.00
N ASP A 234 25.35 27.94 -7.20
CA ASP A 234 24.35 28.13 -6.14
C ASP A 234 23.83 26.77 -5.64
N PHE A 235 23.53 25.85 -6.55
CA PHE A 235 23.05 24.51 -6.22
C PHE A 235 24.04 23.74 -5.34
N ASP A 236 25.32 23.69 -5.69
CA ASP A 236 26.32 22.94 -4.93
C ASP A 236 26.55 23.55 -3.54
N ASN A 237 26.54 24.89 -3.42
CA ASN A 237 26.60 25.58 -2.12
C ASN A 237 25.35 25.32 -1.25
N LEU A 238 24.15 25.34 -1.85
CA LEU A 238 22.90 25.06 -1.15
C LEU A 238 22.78 23.59 -0.74
N VAL A 239 23.24 22.65 -1.57
CA VAL A 239 23.31 21.21 -1.25
C VAL A 239 24.33 20.91 -0.16
N ALA A 240 25.51 21.54 -0.18
CA ALA A 240 26.47 21.43 0.91
C ALA A 240 25.87 21.90 2.25
N THR A 241 25.14 23.03 2.22
CA THR A 241 24.38 23.54 3.38
C THR A 241 23.30 22.56 3.83
N ALA A 242 22.51 22.02 2.90
CA ALA A 242 21.42 21.08 3.19
C ALA A 242 21.94 19.77 3.79
N ARG A 243 23.06 19.22 3.29
CA ARG A 243 23.72 18.02 3.84
C ARG A 243 24.13 18.18 5.31
N GLY A 244 24.41 19.39 5.77
CA GLY A 244 24.67 19.69 7.19
C GLY A 244 23.42 19.77 8.08
N ALA A 245 22.22 19.88 7.51
CA ALA A 245 20.96 20.09 8.24
C ALA A 245 20.00 18.88 8.21
N VAL A 246 20.19 17.94 7.28
CA VAL A 246 19.40 16.69 7.14
C VAL A 246 19.90 15.58 8.07
N SER A 247 19.02 14.63 8.40
CA SER A 247 19.36 13.48 9.25
C SER A 247 18.29 12.39 9.16
N ILE A 248 18.68 11.15 8.89
CA ILE A 248 17.79 9.98 8.82
C ILE A 248 17.15 9.61 10.19
N SER A 249 17.62 10.20 11.29
CA SER A 249 17.08 9.98 12.64
C SER A 249 16.51 11.26 13.28
N GLY A 250 16.40 12.35 12.52
CA GLY A 250 15.92 13.65 12.99
C GLY A 250 14.40 13.85 12.88
N GLU A 251 13.98 15.12 12.83
CA GLU A 251 12.60 15.53 12.53
C GLU A 251 12.12 15.01 11.15
N PRO A 252 10.81 14.84 10.92
CA PRO A 252 10.26 14.40 9.62
C PRO A 252 10.85 15.10 8.38
N ILE A 253 11.03 16.43 8.45
CA ILE A 253 11.63 17.23 7.37
C ILE A 253 13.14 16.97 7.17
N GLN A 254 13.87 16.63 8.24
CA GLN A 254 15.29 16.25 8.16
C GLN A 254 15.47 14.85 7.56
N ARG A 255 14.55 13.93 7.90
CA ARG A 255 14.53 12.56 7.40
C ARG A 255 14.17 12.51 5.92
N LEU A 256 13.10 13.21 5.53
CA LEU A 256 12.72 13.40 4.12
C LEU A 256 13.82 14.14 3.34
N GLY A 257 14.35 15.22 3.92
CA GLY A 257 15.40 16.02 3.30
C GLY A 257 16.65 15.22 2.93
N ALA A 258 17.04 14.24 3.75
CA ALA A 258 18.18 13.37 3.44
C ALA A 258 18.00 12.64 2.09
N TYR A 259 16.81 12.05 1.86
CA TYR A 259 16.51 11.37 0.60
C TYR A 259 16.30 12.34 -0.57
N MET A 260 15.70 13.52 -0.33
CA MET A 260 15.47 14.51 -1.37
C MET A 260 16.76 15.20 -1.84
N VAL A 261 17.74 15.43 -0.96
CA VAL A 261 19.07 15.95 -1.32
C VAL A 261 19.81 14.97 -2.23
N GLU A 262 19.86 13.69 -1.89
CA GLU A 262 20.51 12.70 -2.75
C GLU A 262 19.73 12.46 -4.05
N GLY A 263 18.40 12.62 -4.06
CA GLY A 263 17.60 12.68 -5.28
C GLY A 263 17.94 13.88 -6.19
N LEU A 264 18.21 15.05 -5.62
CA LEU A 264 18.64 16.23 -6.37
C LEU A 264 20.04 16.05 -6.96
N VAL A 265 20.97 15.47 -6.20
CA VAL A 265 22.33 15.17 -6.67
C VAL A 265 22.30 14.08 -7.75
N ALA A 266 21.53 13.02 -7.55
CA ALA A 266 21.29 11.97 -8.56
C ALA A 266 20.70 12.53 -9.87
N ARG A 267 19.90 13.61 -9.78
CA ARG A 267 19.41 14.35 -10.96
C ARG A 267 20.51 15.11 -11.68
N LYS A 268 21.32 15.89 -10.95
CA LYS A 268 22.44 16.68 -11.51
C LYS A 268 23.43 15.77 -12.24
N GLU A 269 23.82 14.67 -11.60
CA GLU A 269 24.81 13.71 -12.12
C GLU A 269 24.20 12.69 -13.10
N ALA A 270 22.94 12.88 -13.55
CA ALA A 270 22.18 12.00 -14.44
C ALA A 270 22.17 10.51 -14.05
N SER A 271 22.35 10.21 -12.76
CA SER A 271 22.52 8.85 -12.22
C SER A 271 21.24 8.27 -11.60
N GLY A 272 20.16 9.06 -11.56
CA GLY A 272 18.85 8.68 -10.99
C GLY A 272 18.36 7.30 -11.40
N ALA A 273 18.37 6.98 -12.70
CA ALA A 273 17.87 5.70 -13.19
C ALA A 273 18.80 4.51 -12.89
N CYS A 274 20.11 4.75 -12.72
CA CYS A 274 21.05 3.74 -12.25
C CYS A 274 20.86 3.47 -10.75
N ILE A 275 20.57 4.51 -9.96
CA ILE A 275 20.26 4.39 -8.53
C ILE A 275 18.90 3.70 -8.32
N TYR A 276 17.86 4.10 -9.05
CA TYR A 276 16.55 3.46 -9.01
C TYR A 276 16.63 1.97 -9.40
N ARG A 277 17.32 1.65 -10.50
CA ARG A 277 17.60 0.25 -10.86
C ARG A 277 18.46 -0.47 -9.81
N ALA A 278 19.40 0.18 -9.13
CA ALA A 278 20.17 -0.44 -8.05
C ALA A 278 19.37 -0.63 -6.73
N LEU A 279 18.23 0.05 -6.57
CA LEU A 279 17.29 -0.13 -5.46
C LEU A 279 16.22 -1.18 -5.77
N ASN A 280 15.72 -1.24 -7.01
CA ASN A 280 14.77 -2.27 -7.47
C ASN A 280 15.47 -3.62 -7.74
N CYS A 281 16.60 -3.61 -8.45
CA CYS A 281 17.33 -4.81 -8.85
C CYS A 281 18.39 -5.20 -7.80
N ARG A 282 17.94 -5.64 -6.63
CA ARG A 282 18.72 -6.53 -5.77
C ARG A 282 17.88 -7.70 -5.32
N GLU A 283 18.33 -8.89 -5.70
CA GLU A 283 18.21 -10.07 -4.85
C GLU A 283 18.55 -9.66 -3.41
N PRO A 284 17.59 -9.71 -2.47
CA PRO A 284 17.83 -9.24 -1.11
C PRO A 284 18.97 -10.04 -0.47
N ALA A 285 19.95 -9.36 0.12
CA ALA A 285 21.08 -10.00 0.81
C ALA A 285 20.67 -10.81 2.07
N SER A 286 19.39 -10.68 2.44
CA SER A 286 18.66 -11.37 3.50
C SER A 286 17.17 -11.32 3.13
N ASN A 287 16.32 -12.18 3.71
CA ASN A 287 14.86 -12.20 3.44
C ASN A 287 14.09 -10.94 3.91
N ASP A 288 14.78 -9.86 4.28
CA ASP A 288 14.23 -8.75 5.04
C ASP A 288 13.38 -7.76 4.21
N LEU A 289 13.55 -7.68 2.88
CA LEU A 289 12.76 -6.77 2.04
C LEU A 289 11.26 -7.06 2.12
N LEU A 290 10.91 -8.35 2.18
CA LEU A 290 9.55 -8.86 2.40
C LEU A 290 9.00 -8.36 3.74
N SER A 291 9.86 -8.30 4.77
CA SER A 291 9.49 -7.75 6.07
C SER A 291 9.18 -6.25 6.02
N TYR A 292 9.85 -5.46 5.17
CA TYR A 292 9.66 -3.99 5.14
C TYR A 292 8.34 -3.56 4.51
N MET A 293 7.91 -4.21 3.42
CA MET A 293 6.58 -3.93 2.84
C MET A 293 5.44 -4.40 3.74
N HIS A 294 5.59 -5.57 4.39
CA HIS A 294 4.64 -6.02 5.41
C HIS A 294 4.62 -5.07 6.63
N MET A 295 5.78 -4.55 7.03
CA MET A 295 5.91 -3.60 8.14
C MET A 295 5.31 -2.23 7.82
N LEU A 296 5.44 -1.73 6.57
CA LEU A 296 4.73 -0.54 6.11
C LEU A 296 3.22 -0.74 6.16
N TYR A 297 2.73 -1.90 5.69
CA TYR A 297 1.33 -2.31 5.84
C TYR A 297 0.89 -2.37 7.31
N GLU A 298 1.77 -2.76 8.24
CA GLU A 298 1.43 -2.79 9.67
C GLU A 298 1.43 -1.44 10.38
N ILE A 299 2.37 -0.53 10.07
CA ILE A 299 2.48 0.77 10.76
C ILE A 299 1.65 1.88 10.11
N CYS A 300 1.32 1.79 8.83
CA CYS A 300 0.56 2.81 8.10
C CYS A 300 -0.76 2.25 7.55
N PRO A 301 -1.87 3.01 7.63
CA PRO A 301 -3.16 2.53 7.15
C PRO A 301 -3.31 2.58 5.62
N TYR A 302 -2.32 3.07 4.85
CA TYR A 302 -2.46 3.37 3.41
C TYR A 302 -2.99 2.18 2.58
N LEU A 303 -2.32 1.04 2.68
CA LEU A 303 -2.68 -0.19 1.96
C LEU A 303 -3.95 -0.81 2.53
N LYS A 304 -4.11 -0.84 3.86
CA LYS A 304 -5.30 -1.35 4.54
C LYS A 304 -6.57 -0.59 4.13
N PHE A 305 -6.50 0.74 4.05
CA PHE A 305 -7.56 1.60 3.52
C PHE A 305 -7.94 1.21 2.09
N GLY A 306 -6.96 1.15 1.18
CA GLY A 306 -7.17 0.79 -0.22
C GLY A 306 -7.82 -0.59 -0.36
N TYR A 307 -7.27 -1.59 0.31
CA TYR A 307 -7.76 -2.97 0.30
C TYR A 307 -9.17 -3.07 0.88
N MET A 308 -9.49 -2.38 1.99
CA MET A 308 -10.83 -2.39 2.59
C MET A 308 -11.87 -1.70 1.69
N ALA A 309 -11.53 -0.57 1.07
CA ALA A 309 -12.43 0.13 0.15
C ALA A 309 -12.67 -0.69 -1.13
N ALA A 310 -11.63 -1.29 -1.71
CA ALA A 310 -11.73 -2.15 -2.88
C ALA A 310 -12.51 -3.44 -2.58
N ASN A 311 -12.16 -4.15 -1.50
CA ASN A 311 -12.85 -5.38 -1.10
C ASN A 311 -14.31 -5.13 -0.73
N GLY A 312 -14.63 -3.98 -0.13
CA GLY A 312 -16.01 -3.57 0.13
C GLY A 312 -16.82 -3.42 -1.16
N ALA A 313 -16.30 -2.69 -2.14
CA ALA A 313 -16.96 -2.52 -3.44
C ALA A 313 -17.10 -3.84 -4.22
N ILE A 314 -16.08 -4.72 -4.16
CA ILE A 314 -16.14 -6.05 -4.80
C ILE A 314 -17.17 -6.95 -4.11
N ALA A 315 -17.19 -6.99 -2.78
CA ALA A 315 -18.17 -7.76 -2.02
C ALA A 315 -19.60 -7.27 -2.24
N GLU A 316 -19.82 -5.95 -2.34
CA GLU A 316 -21.12 -5.36 -2.64
C GLU A 316 -21.58 -5.70 -4.07
N ALA A 317 -20.72 -5.50 -5.06
CA ALA A 317 -21.02 -5.83 -6.46
C ALA A 317 -21.26 -7.33 -6.68
N CYS A 318 -20.52 -8.21 -5.99
CA CYS A 318 -20.57 -9.66 -6.15
C CYS A 318 -21.39 -10.39 -5.06
N ARG A 319 -22.16 -9.67 -4.22
CA ARG A 319 -22.92 -10.24 -3.08
C ARG A 319 -23.76 -11.47 -3.45
N ASN A 320 -24.42 -11.41 -4.61
CA ASN A 320 -25.37 -12.41 -5.08
C ASN A 320 -24.82 -13.29 -6.23
N GLU A 321 -23.49 -13.37 -6.38
CA GLU A 321 -22.82 -14.11 -7.46
C GLU A 321 -22.18 -15.39 -6.94
N ASP A 322 -22.50 -16.54 -7.52
CA ASP A 322 -21.99 -17.85 -7.04
C ASP A 322 -20.65 -18.25 -7.68
N ARG A 323 -20.24 -17.55 -8.74
CA ARG A 323 -18.93 -17.67 -9.39
C ARG A 323 -18.36 -16.28 -9.61
N ILE A 324 -17.23 -15.98 -8.99
CA ILE A 324 -16.56 -14.67 -9.04
C ILE A 324 -15.18 -14.87 -9.67
N HIS A 325 -14.82 -14.01 -10.63
CA HIS A 325 -13.46 -13.91 -11.17
C HIS A 325 -12.86 -12.57 -10.79
N ILE A 326 -11.75 -12.58 -10.07
CA ILE A 326 -10.99 -11.39 -9.67
C ILE A 326 -9.73 -11.33 -10.52
N ILE A 327 -9.49 -10.22 -11.22
CA ILE A 327 -8.21 -9.92 -11.86
C ILE A 327 -7.51 -8.86 -11.02
N ASP A 328 -6.38 -9.20 -10.42
CA ASP A 328 -5.57 -8.28 -9.64
C ASP A 328 -4.33 -7.88 -10.44
N PHE A 329 -4.20 -6.58 -10.74
CA PHE A 329 -3.09 -6.06 -11.54
C PHE A 329 -1.77 -5.91 -10.78
N GLN A 330 -1.75 -6.13 -9.47
CA GLN A 330 -0.52 -6.11 -8.67
C GLN A 330 -0.63 -7.01 -7.42
N ILE A 331 -0.71 -8.32 -7.66
CA ILE A 331 -1.05 -9.34 -6.65
C ILE A 331 -0.09 -9.40 -5.45
N THR A 332 1.20 -9.13 -5.64
CA THR A 332 2.26 -9.13 -4.61
C THR A 332 2.22 -10.35 -3.66
N GLN A 333 1.77 -10.18 -2.42
CA GLN A 333 1.66 -11.26 -1.42
C GLN A 333 0.24 -11.84 -1.32
N GLY A 334 -0.69 -11.43 -2.17
CA GLY A 334 -2.11 -11.78 -2.13
C GLY A 334 -2.84 -11.26 -0.88
N THR A 335 -2.22 -10.36 -0.11
CA THR A 335 -2.65 -10.03 1.27
C THR A 335 -4.02 -9.34 1.33
N GLN A 336 -4.41 -8.62 0.28
CA GLN A 336 -5.75 -8.06 0.11
C GLN A 336 -6.83 -9.16 0.22
N TRP A 337 -6.61 -10.31 -0.43
CA TRP A 337 -7.66 -11.30 -0.70
C TRP A 337 -8.00 -12.21 0.48
N LEU A 338 -7.14 -12.38 1.48
CA LEU A 338 -7.47 -13.15 2.69
C LEU A 338 -8.76 -12.63 3.35
N THR A 339 -8.90 -11.30 3.39
CA THR A 339 -10.00 -10.62 4.07
C THR A 339 -11.31 -10.71 3.28
N LEU A 340 -11.24 -10.61 1.95
CA LEU A 340 -12.39 -10.79 1.07
C LEU A 340 -12.85 -12.25 1.04
N LEU A 341 -11.92 -13.21 0.99
CA LEU A 341 -12.24 -14.64 0.99
C LEU A 341 -12.88 -15.08 2.31
N GLN A 342 -12.38 -14.60 3.46
CA GLN A 342 -13.05 -14.82 4.75
C GLN A 342 -14.48 -14.26 4.76
N ALA A 343 -14.70 -13.05 4.22
CA ALA A 343 -16.04 -12.49 4.11
C ALA A 343 -16.92 -13.32 3.16
N LEU A 344 -16.46 -13.62 1.94
CA LEU A 344 -17.24 -14.40 0.95
C LEU A 344 -17.59 -15.81 1.46
N ALA A 345 -16.74 -16.41 2.30
CA ALA A 345 -17.04 -17.69 2.96
C ALA A 345 -18.16 -17.57 4.01
N ALA A 346 -18.24 -16.45 4.71
CA ALA A 346 -19.26 -16.17 5.72
C ALA A 346 -20.64 -15.75 5.14
N ARG A 347 -20.83 -15.81 3.82
CA ARG A 347 -22.09 -15.46 3.14
C ARG A 347 -23.27 -16.34 3.62
N PRO A 348 -24.42 -15.75 4.00
CA PRO A 348 -25.63 -16.50 4.36
C PRO A 348 -26.20 -17.36 3.23
N SER A 349 -25.89 -17.04 1.96
CA SER A 349 -26.22 -17.82 0.77
C SER A 349 -25.26 -18.99 0.50
N GLY A 350 -24.19 -19.14 1.28
CA GLY A 350 -23.09 -20.06 1.04
C GLY A 350 -21.91 -19.39 0.32
N ALA A 351 -20.74 -20.04 0.44
CA ALA A 351 -19.49 -19.59 -0.14
C ALA A 351 -19.49 -19.73 -1.68
N PRO A 352 -19.17 -18.68 -2.45
CA PRO A 352 -19.07 -18.75 -3.90
C PRO A 352 -17.74 -19.38 -4.34
N HIS A 353 -17.68 -19.86 -5.59
CA HIS A 353 -16.42 -20.20 -6.23
C HIS A 353 -15.67 -18.91 -6.61
N VAL A 354 -14.46 -18.72 -6.11
CA VAL A 354 -13.64 -17.52 -6.38
C VAL A 354 -12.40 -17.89 -7.17
N ARG A 355 -12.29 -17.39 -8.40
CA ARG A 355 -11.08 -17.50 -9.22
C ARG A 355 -10.30 -16.19 -9.14
N ILE A 356 -9.00 -16.25 -8.93
CA ILE A 356 -8.12 -15.07 -8.82
C ILE A 356 -7.00 -15.17 -9.87
N THR A 357 -7.01 -14.26 -10.84
CA THR A 357 -5.87 -14.04 -11.75
C THR A 357 -4.96 -12.99 -11.14
N GLY A 358 -3.79 -13.42 -10.67
CA GLY A 358 -2.81 -12.55 -10.02
C GLY A 358 -1.70 -12.15 -10.99
N ILE A 359 -1.69 -10.88 -11.41
CA ILE A 359 -0.65 -10.29 -12.26
C ILE A 359 0.44 -9.69 -11.36
N ASP A 360 1.70 -9.88 -11.75
CA ASP A 360 2.85 -9.22 -11.11
C ASP A 360 4.04 -9.18 -12.07
N ASP A 361 5.00 -8.30 -11.81
CA ASP A 361 6.21 -8.23 -12.61
C ASP A 361 7.07 -9.50 -12.45
N PRO A 362 7.72 -10.00 -13.52
CA PRO A 362 8.62 -11.16 -13.45
C PRO A 362 9.77 -11.02 -12.43
N VAL A 363 10.14 -9.77 -12.12
CA VAL A 363 11.20 -9.43 -11.16
C VAL A 363 10.69 -9.34 -9.71
N SER A 364 9.38 -9.17 -9.47
CA SER A 364 8.81 -9.07 -8.12
C SER A 364 9.05 -10.30 -7.26
N LYS A 365 9.36 -11.46 -7.86
CA LYS A 365 9.70 -12.70 -7.14
C LYS A 365 10.76 -12.50 -6.05
N TYR A 366 11.73 -11.62 -6.25
CA TYR A 366 12.78 -11.33 -5.27
C TYR A 366 12.25 -10.57 -4.03
N ALA A 367 11.29 -9.65 -4.22
CA ALA A 367 10.59 -8.99 -3.12
C ALA A 367 9.49 -9.87 -2.49
N ARG A 368 8.93 -10.80 -3.27
CA ARG A 368 7.94 -11.78 -2.84
C ARG A 368 8.56 -12.94 -2.03
N GLY A 369 9.86 -13.19 -2.22
CA GLY A 369 10.63 -14.30 -1.64
C GLY A 369 10.60 -15.60 -2.46
N ASP A 370 9.67 -15.71 -3.42
CA ASP A 370 9.47 -16.88 -4.30
C ASP A 370 8.65 -16.43 -5.53
N GLY A 371 8.37 -17.35 -6.46
CA GLY A 371 7.41 -17.13 -7.55
C GLY A 371 5.96 -16.98 -7.08
N LEU A 372 5.01 -16.94 -8.03
CA LEU A 372 3.57 -16.77 -7.74
C LEU A 372 2.96 -17.99 -7.01
N GLU A 373 3.65 -19.12 -7.03
CA GLU A 373 3.35 -20.38 -6.34
C GLU A 373 3.25 -20.22 -4.81
N VAL A 374 3.90 -19.21 -4.22
CA VAL A 374 3.73 -18.91 -2.78
C VAL A 374 2.41 -18.20 -2.48
N VAL A 375 1.87 -17.45 -3.46
CA VAL A 375 0.54 -16.83 -3.36
C VAL A 375 -0.54 -17.91 -3.51
N GLU A 376 -0.38 -18.78 -4.51
CA GLU A 376 -1.24 -19.96 -4.70
C GLU A 376 -1.34 -20.81 -3.42
N ARG A 377 -0.19 -21.17 -2.83
CA ARG A 377 -0.13 -21.95 -1.57
C ARG A 377 -0.89 -21.28 -0.43
N ARG A 378 -0.73 -19.96 -0.26
CA ARG A 378 -1.41 -19.17 0.76
C ARG A 378 -2.92 -19.07 0.49
N LEU A 379 -3.35 -18.91 -0.75
CA LEU A 379 -4.77 -18.89 -1.12
C LEU A 379 -5.41 -20.28 -0.93
N ALA A 380 -4.69 -21.37 -1.22
CA ALA A 380 -5.13 -22.73 -0.96
C ALA A 380 -5.22 -23.06 0.55
N GLU A 381 -4.38 -22.45 1.39
CA GLU A 381 -4.53 -22.51 2.86
C GLU A 381 -5.80 -21.80 3.35
N ILE A 382 -6.13 -20.64 2.79
CA ILE A 382 -7.38 -19.92 3.08
C ILE A 382 -8.60 -20.70 2.59
N SER A 383 -8.56 -21.24 1.37
CA SER A 383 -9.62 -22.10 0.81
C SER A 383 -9.96 -23.26 1.75
N ARG A 384 -8.95 -24.02 2.20
CA ARG A 384 -9.13 -25.13 3.16
C ARG A 384 -9.59 -24.67 4.55
N LYS A 385 -9.19 -23.47 4.99
CA LYS A 385 -9.49 -22.96 6.35
C LYS A 385 -10.92 -22.45 6.50
N TYR A 386 -11.49 -21.88 5.44
CA TYR A 386 -12.83 -21.25 5.47
C TYR A 386 -13.87 -21.99 4.59
N ASP A 387 -13.53 -23.17 4.05
CA ASP A 387 -14.38 -24.00 3.18
C ASP A 387 -14.96 -23.23 1.97
N ILE A 388 -14.12 -22.42 1.34
CA ILE A 388 -14.44 -21.64 0.14
C ILE A 388 -13.65 -22.17 -1.06
N PRO A 389 -14.28 -22.53 -2.19
CA PRO A 389 -13.56 -22.97 -3.39
C PRO A 389 -12.76 -21.80 -3.99
N VAL A 390 -11.42 -21.92 -4.01
CA VAL A 390 -10.54 -20.92 -4.61
C VAL A 390 -9.66 -21.53 -5.70
N GLU A 391 -9.65 -20.90 -6.87
CA GLU A 391 -8.75 -21.19 -7.97
C GLU A 391 -7.80 -19.99 -8.17
N PHE A 392 -6.52 -20.23 -8.44
CA PHE A 392 -5.54 -19.17 -8.70
C PHE A 392 -4.84 -19.37 -10.05
N HIS A 393 -4.65 -18.27 -10.78
CA HIS A 393 -3.94 -18.22 -12.05
C HIS A 393 -2.87 -17.12 -12.00
N GLY A 394 -1.60 -17.51 -11.91
CA GLY A 394 -0.48 -16.57 -11.82
C GLY A 394 -0.01 -16.09 -13.19
N VAL A 395 0.07 -14.76 -13.39
CA VAL A 395 0.51 -14.14 -14.64
C VAL A 395 1.76 -13.26 -14.37
N PRO A 396 2.98 -13.82 -14.49
CA PRO A 396 4.23 -13.08 -14.29
C PRO A 396 4.57 -12.25 -15.54
N VAL A 397 3.90 -11.12 -15.72
CA VAL A 397 3.98 -10.22 -16.88
C VAL A 397 3.74 -8.79 -16.40
N PHE A 398 4.54 -7.83 -16.90
CA PHE A 398 4.34 -6.41 -16.59
C PHE A 398 2.94 -5.94 -17.03
N ALA A 399 2.27 -5.16 -16.19
CA ALA A 399 0.89 -4.68 -16.45
C ALA A 399 0.65 -4.06 -17.86
N PRO A 400 1.60 -3.32 -18.50
CA PRO A 400 1.42 -2.79 -19.86
C PRO A 400 1.40 -3.84 -20.98
N ASP A 401 1.98 -5.03 -20.74
CA ASP A 401 2.13 -6.11 -21.73
C ASP A 401 1.00 -7.15 -21.67
N ILE A 402 0.05 -6.98 -20.74
CA ILE A 402 -1.08 -7.89 -20.52
C ILE A 402 -2.03 -7.90 -21.72
N ARG A 403 -2.37 -9.13 -22.17
CA ARG A 403 -3.33 -9.38 -23.24
C ARG A 403 -4.57 -10.12 -22.72
N CYS A 404 -5.71 -9.96 -23.38
CA CYS A 404 -6.97 -10.60 -23.00
C CYS A 404 -6.88 -12.14 -22.90
N ASP A 405 -6.06 -12.77 -23.75
CA ASP A 405 -5.87 -14.23 -23.74
C ASP A 405 -5.08 -14.76 -22.53
N MET A 406 -4.28 -13.91 -21.87
CA MET A 406 -3.57 -14.26 -20.63
C MET A 406 -4.51 -14.34 -19.43
N LEU A 407 -5.66 -13.68 -19.48
CA LEU A 407 -6.57 -13.47 -18.35
C LEU A 407 -7.56 -14.61 -18.16
N ASP A 408 -7.67 -15.54 -19.12
CA ASP A 408 -8.59 -16.68 -19.09
C ASP A 408 -10.02 -16.28 -18.67
N ILE A 409 -10.71 -15.47 -19.49
CA ILE A 409 -12.06 -15.02 -19.18
C ILE A 409 -13.07 -16.13 -19.48
N ARG A 410 -13.80 -16.60 -18.47
CA ARG A 410 -14.72 -17.74 -18.56
C ARG A 410 -16.20 -17.29 -18.51
N PRO A 411 -17.09 -17.82 -19.38
CA PRO A 411 -18.51 -17.52 -19.31
C PRO A 411 -19.17 -17.93 -17.98
N GLY A 412 -20.11 -17.10 -17.52
CA GLY A 412 -20.87 -17.34 -16.29
C GLY A 412 -20.08 -17.12 -15.01
N GLU A 413 -19.07 -16.24 -15.02
CA GLU A 413 -18.36 -15.74 -13.84
C GLU A 413 -18.54 -14.22 -13.75
N ALA A 414 -18.81 -13.70 -12.55
CA ALA A 414 -18.89 -12.27 -12.30
C ALA A 414 -17.48 -11.67 -12.18
N LEU A 415 -17.07 -10.92 -13.20
CA LEU A 415 -15.73 -10.34 -13.28
C LEU A 415 -15.60 -9.06 -12.43
N ALA A 416 -14.62 -9.06 -11.54
CA ALA A 416 -14.12 -7.90 -10.80
C ALA A 416 -12.65 -7.65 -11.17
N VAL A 417 -12.23 -6.39 -11.29
CA VAL A 417 -10.85 -6.03 -11.64
C VAL A 417 -10.29 -5.00 -10.66
N ASN A 418 -9.09 -5.24 -10.15
CA ASN A 418 -8.45 -4.46 -9.09
C ASN A 418 -7.13 -3.84 -9.58
N PHE A 419 -6.98 -2.53 -9.38
CA PHE A 419 -5.76 -1.77 -9.60
C PHE A 419 -5.28 -1.15 -8.28
N PRO A 420 -4.47 -1.87 -7.48
CA PRO A 420 -3.98 -1.38 -6.20
C PRO A 420 -2.59 -0.73 -6.36
N LEU A 421 -2.55 0.59 -6.52
CA LEU A 421 -1.32 1.39 -6.62
C LEU A 421 -0.38 0.91 -7.75
N GLN A 422 -0.88 0.85 -8.99
CA GLN A 422 -0.14 0.25 -10.13
C GLN A 422 -0.33 1.00 -11.47
N LEU A 423 -1.42 1.73 -11.68
CA LEU A 423 -1.63 2.40 -12.97
C LEU A 423 -0.71 3.61 -13.16
N HIS A 424 -0.18 4.19 -12.07
CA HIS A 424 0.83 5.23 -12.15
C HIS A 424 2.15 4.73 -12.79
N HIS A 425 2.57 3.48 -12.62
CA HIS A 425 3.76 2.96 -13.31
C HIS A 425 3.55 2.75 -14.81
N THR A 426 2.31 2.48 -15.24
CA THR A 426 2.00 2.25 -16.66
C THR A 426 2.22 3.54 -17.47
N PRO A 427 3.02 3.53 -18.56
CA PRO A 427 3.30 4.72 -19.36
C PRO A 427 2.03 5.38 -19.94
N ASP A 428 2.04 6.71 -19.98
CA ASP A 428 0.91 7.52 -20.44
C ASP A 428 1.24 8.32 -21.72
N GLU A 429 0.33 9.21 -22.11
CA GLU A 429 0.49 10.10 -23.26
C GLU A 429 1.75 10.99 -23.25
N SER A 430 2.38 11.19 -22.08
CA SER A 430 3.62 11.98 -21.96
C SER A 430 4.90 11.19 -22.24
N VAL A 431 4.80 9.86 -22.34
CA VAL A 431 5.94 8.93 -22.51
C VAL A 431 5.81 8.12 -23.80
N ASN A 432 4.60 7.66 -24.10
CA ASN A 432 4.35 6.72 -25.19
C ASN A 432 3.10 7.16 -25.97
N VAL A 433 3.26 7.39 -27.27
CA VAL A 433 2.19 7.83 -28.18
C VAL A 433 0.99 6.86 -28.21
N ASN A 434 1.23 5.57 -27.94
CA ASN A 434 0.18 4.56 -27.86
C ASN A 434 -0.63 4.62 -26.56
N ASN A 435 -0.16 5.36 -25.54
CA ASN A 435 -0.75 5.53 -24.22
C ASN A 435 -1.26 4.20 -23.62
N PRO A 436 -0.37 3.28 -23.24
CA PRO A 436 -0.76 1.96 -22.73
C PRO A 436 -1.59 2.04 -21.45
N ARG A 437 -1.50 3.12 -20.65
CA ARG A 437 -2.39 3.39 -19.49
C ARG A 437 -3.86 3.45 -19.92
N ASP A 438 -4.19 4.32 -20.86
CA ASP A 438 -5.56 4.42 -21.39
C ASP A 438 -5.91 3.25 -22.35
N GLY A 439 -4.90 2.56 -22.88
CA GLY A 439 -5.04 1.27 -23.57
C GLY A 439 -5.55 0.17 -22.65
N LEU A 440 -4.92 0.00 -21.50
CA LEU A 440 -5.25 -1.02 -20.50
C LEU A 440 -6.64 -0.78 -19.89
N LEU A 441 -7.01 0.47 -19.62
CA LEU A 441 -8.36 0.82 -19.18
C LEU A 441 -9.43 0.44 -20.22
N ARG A 442 -9.19 0.70 -21.51
CA ARG A 442 -10.11 0.29 -22.60
C ARG A 442 -10.16 -1.22 -22.78
N MET A 443 -9.03 -1.92 -22.63
CA MET A 443 -8.96 -3.37 -22.63
C MET A 443 -9.85 -3.93 -21.51
N VAL A 444 -9.65 -3.50 -20.26
CA VAL A 444 -10.49 -3.92 -19.12
C VAL A 444 -11.96 -3.58 -19.33
N LYS A 445 -12.31 -2.39 -19.89
CA LYS A 445 -13.71 -2.08 -20.19
C LYS A 445 -14.32 -3.06 -21.20
N SER A 446 -13.55 -3.51 -22.20
CA SER A 446 -14.04 -4.46 -23.21
C SER A 446 -14.40 -5.83 -22.62
N LEU A 447 -13.81 -6.21 -21.48
CA LEU A 447 -14.15 -7.44 -20.75
C LEU A 447 -15.52 -7.36 -20.05
N SER A 448 -16.17 -6.20 -20.04
CA SER A 448 -17.44 -5.92 -19.36
C SER A 448 -17.46 -6.33 -17.87
N PRO A 449 -16.47 -5.91 -17.06
CA PRO A 449 -16.42 -6.22 -15.63
C PRO A 449 -17.63 -5.66 -14.89
N LYS A 450 -18.12 -6.41 -13.90
CA LYS A 450 -19.21 -5.97 -13.01
C LYS A 450 -18.77 -4.84 -12.08
N VAL A 451 -17.49 -4.84 -11.69
CA VAL A 451 -16.85 -3.76 -10.93
C VAL A 451 -15.36 -3.66 -11.27
N VAL A 452 -14.84 -2.43 -11.30
CA VAL A 452 -13.40 -2.13 -11.32
C VAL A 452 -13.05 -1.23 -10.14
N THR A 453 -12.07 -1.62 -9.34
CA THR A 453 -11.56 -0.85 -8.20
C THR A 453 -10.21 -0.22 -8.53
N LEU A 454 -10.05 1.06 -8.20
CA LEU A 454 -8.81 1.80 -8.38
C LEU A 454 -8.40 2.45 -7.05
N VAL A 455 -7.16 2.19 -6.63
CA VAL A 455 -6.50 2.82 -5.48
C VAL A 455 -5.21 3.47 -5.96
N GLU A 456 -5.05 4.79 -5.81
CA GLU A 456 -3.93 5.55 -6.38
C GLU A 456 -3.48 6.69 -5.44
N GLN A 457 -2.19 7.03 -5.47
CA GLN A 457 -1.60 8.12 -4.67
C GLN A 457 -2.18 9.48 -5.08
N GLU A 458 -2.72 10.23 -4.12
CA GLU A 458 -3.31 11.56 -4.36
C GLU A 458 -2.21 12.64 -4.39
N SER A 459 -1.42 12.63 -5.48
CA SER A 459 -0.29 13.53 -5.71
C SER A 459 -0.15 13.86 -7.20
N ASN A 460 0.24 15.11 -7.54
CA ASN A 460 0.45 15.51 -8.94
C ASN A 460 1.93 15.45 -9.36
N THR A 461 2.50 14.25 -9.35
CA THR A 461 3.88 14.02 -9.78
C THR A 461 4.01 13.77 -11.28
N ASN A 462 2.92 13.48 -12.02
CA ASN A 462 3.03 13.26 -13.46
C ASN A 462 3.02 14.55 -14.30
N THR A 463 2.03 15.44 -14.10
CA THR A 463 1.70 16.51 -15.08
C THR A 463 2.50 17.81 -14.92
N THR A 464 3.50 17.84 -14.03
CA THR A 464 4.18 19.05 -13.59
C THR A 464 5.66 19.11 -14.00
N PRO A 465 6.17 20.28 -14.44
CA PRO A 465 7.61 20.50 -14.65
C PRO A 465 8.41 20.27 -13.36
N PHE A 466 9.68 19.87 -13.50
CA PHE A 466 10.55 19.40 -12.42
C PHE A 466 10.47 20.19 -11.11
N PHE A 467 10.59 21.52 -11.12
CA PHE A 467 10.53 22.33 -9.89
C PHE A 467 9.19 22.19 -9.15
N ASN A 468 8.08 22.32 -9.88
CA ASN A 468 6.73 22.17 -9.30
C ASN A 468 6.51 20.72 -8.81
N ARG A 469 7.03 19.74 -9.55
CA ARG A 469 7.01 18.32 -9.16
C ARG A 469 7.79 18.08 -7.86
N PHE A 470 8.97 18.67 -7.71
CA PHE A 470 9.75 18.59 -6.47
C PHE A 470 9.01 19.19 -5.28
N VAL A 471 8.40 20.38 -5.45
CA VAL A 471 7.61 21.04 -4.40
C VAL A 471 6.39 20.20 -3.99
N GLU A 472 5.69 19.59 -4.95
CA GLU A 472 4.59 18.66 -4.67
C GLU A 472 5.09 17.40 -3.94
N THR A 473 6.18 16.80 -4.40
CA THR A 473 6.83 15.63 -3.77
C THR A 473 7.21 15.92 -2.31
N LEU A 474 7.82 17.09 -2.06
CA LEU A 474 8.18 17.57 -0.73
C LEU A 474 6.96 17.74 0.18
N ASN A 475 5.84 18.24 -0.33
CA ASN A 475 4.61 18.41 0.46
C ASN A 475 3.90 17.08 0.73
N TYR A 476 3.85 16.19 -0.26
CA TYR A 476 3.21 14.88 -0.16
C TYR A 476 3.97 13.94 0.79
N TYR A 477 5.27 13.72 0.56
CA TYR A 477 6.06 12.84 1.41
C TYR A 477 6.32 13.42 2.81
N LEU A 478 6.26 14.74 3.02
CA LEU A 478 6.34 15.29 4.38
C LEU A 478 5.15 14.85 5.24
N ALA A 479 3.94 14.82 4.68
CA ALA A 479 2.77 14.30 5.38
C ALA A 479 2.90 12.80 5.72
N ILE A 480 3.47 12.00 4.82
CA ILE A 480 3.80 10.59 5.06
C ILE A 480 4.83 10.47 6.20
N PHE A 481 5.94 11.22 6.13
CA PHE A 481 7.02 11.17 7.12
C PHE A 481 6.60 11.67 8.51
N GLU A 482 5.69 12.65 8.59
CA GLU A 482 5.04 13.07 9.84
C GLU A 482 4.13 11.97 10.41
N SER A 483 3.35 11.31 9.55
CA SER A 483 2.39 10.27 9.99
C SER A 483 3.08 8.99 10.47
N ILE A 484 4.31 8.74 10.03
CA ILE A 484 5.18 7.67 10.55
C ILE A 484 5.85 8.09 11.87
N ASP A 485 6.15 9.38 12.07
CA ASP A 485 6.83 9.91 13.26
C ASP A 485 6.02 9.73 14.55
N VAL A 486 4.68 9.76 14.45
CA VAL A 486 3.78 9.49 15.58
C VAL A 486 3.65 8.00 15.91
N THR A 487 4.00 7.10 14.97
CA THR A 487 3.78 5.65 15.11
C THR A 487 5.03 4.91 15.59
N LEU A 488 6.24 5.32 15.19
CA LEU A 488 7.49 4.66 15.59
C LEU A 488 8.57 5.66 16.06
N PRO A 489 9.30 5.35 17.15
CA PRO A 489 10.40 6.19 17.65
C PRO A 489 11.49 6.50 16.60
N ARG A 490 12.08 7.70 16.69
CA ARG A 490 12.99 8.24 15.66
C ARG A 490 14.34 7.55 15.51
N ASN A 491 14.72 6.70 16.45
CA ASN A 491 15.90 5.84 16.39
C ASN A 491 15.56 4.38 16.02
N ASN A 492 14.30 4.06 15.73
CA ASN A 492 13.88 2.69 15.47
C ASN A 492 14.34 2.23 14.07
N LYS A 493 15.23 1.22 14.03
CA LYS A 493 15.72 0.59 12.80
C LYS A 493 14.60 0.12 11.87
N LYS A 494 13.48 -0.39 12.42
CA LYS A 494 12.29 -0.78 11.65
C LYS A 494 11.75 0.39 10.80
N ARG A 495 11.65 1.58 11.41
CA ARG A 495 11.18 2.82 10.77
C ARG A 495 12.16 3.31 9.69
N ILE A 496 13.46 3.29 10.00
CA ILE A 496 14.53 3.69 9.06
C ILE A 496 14.49 2.80 7.81
N ASN A 497 14.39 1.48 7.99
CA ASN A 497 14.38 0.53 6.88
C ASN A 497 13.12 0.68 6.00
N VAL A 498 11.94 0.91 6.58
CA VAL A 498 10.72 1.22 5.80
C VAL A 498 10.88 2.50 4.98
N GLU A 499 11.43 3.56 5.56
CA GLU A 499 11.66 4.82 4.83
C GLU A 499 12.69 4.65 3.71
N GLN A 500 13.78 3.93 3.95
CA GLN A 500 14.86 3.72 2.99
C GLN A 500 14.48 2.75 1.86
N HIS A 501 13.77 1.66 2.15
CA HIS A 501 13.48 0.60 1.17
C HIS A 501 12.10 0.71 0.53
N CYS A 502 11.11 1.31 1.20
CA CYS A 502 9.77 1.48 0.64
C CYS A 502 9.61 2.88 0.01
N LEU A 503 10.01 3.96 0.69
CA LEU A 503 9.66 5.33 0.28
C LEU A 503 10.77 6.05 -0.50
N ALA A 504 12.04 5.89 -0.11
CA ALA A 504 13.14 6.63 -0.71
C ALA A 504 13.37 6.28 -2.19
N LYS A 505 13.09 5.03 -2.60
CA LYS A 505 13.16 4.62 -4.02
C LYS A 505 12.20 5.43 -4.89
N ASP A 506 10.98 5.68 -4.40
CA ASP A 506 9.95 6.43 -5.12
C ASP A 506 10.34 7.90 -5.22
N ILE A 507 10.76 8.49 -4.08
CA ILE A 507 11.23 9.88 -3.98
C ILE A 507 12.37 10.12 -4.97
N VAL A 508 13.34 9.21 -5.05
CA VAL A 508 14.46 9.30 -6.00
C VAL A 508 13.97 9.15 -7.45
N ASN A 509 13.02 8.26 -7.74
CA ASN A 509 12.47 8.15 -9.11
C ASN A 509 11.78 9.46 -9.56
N VAL A 510 10.88 10.01 -8.74
CA VAL A 510 10.14 11.25 -9.05
C VAL A 510 11.09 12.44 -9.28
N ILE A 511 12.15 12.56 -8.47
CA ILE A 511 13.08 13.70 -8.51
C ILE A 511 14.15 13.51 -9.59
N ALA A 512 14.82 12.36 -9.61
CA ALA A 512 16.06 12.15 -10.36
C ALA A 512 15.88 11.61 -11.78
N CYS A 513 14.76 10.94 -12.07
CA CYS A 513 14.51 10.33 -13.38
C CYS A 513 13.65 11.23 -14.27
N GLU A 514 13.68 10.98 -15.59
CA GLU A 514 12.78 11.58 -16.59
C GLU A 514 12.46 10.56 -17.71
N GLY A 515 11.55 10.93 -18.61
CA GLY A 515 11.21 10.09 -19.77
C GLY A 515 10.66 8.73 -19.34
N ILE A 516 11.12 7.66 -20.00
CA ILE A 516 10.72 6.29 -19.70
C ILE A 516 11.29 5.76 -18.37
N GLU A 517 12.39 6.32 -17.87
CA GLU A 517 13.03 5.87 -16.62
C GLU A 517 12.35 6.45 -15.36
N ARG A 518 11.45 7.43 -15.54
CA ARG A 518 10.55 7.88 -14.46
C ARG A 518 9.25 7.10 -14.55
N GLU A 519 9.10 6.15 -13.63
CA GLU A 519 7.95 5.26 -13.50
C GLU A 519 6.94 5.82 -12.48
N GLU A 520 7.41 6.53 -11.44
CA GLU A 520 6.56 7.17 -10.44
C GLU A 520 5.85 8.41 -11.02
N ARG A 521 4.60 8.19 -11.46
CA ARG A 521 3.76 9.14 -12.20
C ARG A 521 2.35 9.22 -11.63
N HIS A 522 2.28 9.57 -10.36
CA HIS A 522 1.03 9.79 -9.61
C HIS A 522 0.22 10.92 -10.26
N GLU A 523 -1.09 10.74 -10.25
CA GLU A 523 -2.06 11.72 -10.73
C GLU A 523 -3.17 11.87 -9.69
N LEU A 524 -3.67 13.08 -9.48
CA LEU A 524 -4.81 13.33 -8.59
C LEU A 524 -6.05 12.61 -9.12
N PHE A 525 -6.95 12.18 -8.21
CA PHE A 525 -8.18 11.45 -8.52
C PHE A 525 -9.00 12.08 -9.65
N GLY A 526 -9.04 13.41 -9.77
CA GLY A 526 -9.73 14.12 -10.86
C GLY A 526 -9.22 13.77 -12.28
N LYS A 527 -7.94 13.42 -12.45
CA LYS A 527 -7.41 12.93 -13.74
C LYS A 527 -7.71 11.45 -13.94
N TRP A 528 -7.60 10.61 -12.91
CA TRP A 528 -8.01 9.20 -12.96
C TRP A 528 -9.50 9.04 -13.32
N LYS A 529 -10.38 9.79 -12.65
CA LYS A 529 -11.81 9.91 -12.96
C LYS A 529 -12.06 10.31 -14.42
N SER A 530 -11.27 11.25 -14.94
CA SER A 530 -11.32 11.63 -16.36
C SER A 530 -10.92 10.47 -17.29
N ARG A 531 -9.78 9.80 -17.05
CA ARG A 531 -9.32 8.64 -17.84
C ARG A 531 -10.35 7.51 -17.88
N LEU A 532 -10.88 7.12 -16.72
CA LEU A 532 -11.90 6.08 -16.58
C LEU A 532 -13.21 6.45 -17.28
N THR A 533 -13.67 7.70 -17.14
CA THR A 533 -14.87 8.19 -17.84
C THR A 533 -14.66 8.17 -19.36
N MET A 534 -13.49 8.57 -19.86
CA MET A 534 -13.14 8.53 -21.29
C MET A 534 -13.00 7.10 -21.83
N ALA A 535 -12.55 6.15 -21.01
CA ALA A 535 -12.53 4.72 -21.33
C ALA A 535 -13.94 4.07 -21.31
N GLY A 536 -14.99 4.82 -20.94
CA GLY A 536 -16.39 4.39 -20.95
C GLY A 536 -16.89 3.80 -19.63
N PHE A 537 -16.14 3.93 -18.54
CA PHE A 537 -16.61 3.53 -17.21
C PHE A 537 -17.61 4.54 -16.64
N ARG A 538 -18.50 4.04 -15.78
CA ARG A 538 -19.35 4.85 -14.89
C ARG A 538 -18.90 4.63 -13.46
N GLN A 539 -19.12 5.60 -12.60
CA GLN A 539 -18.69 5.50 -11.21
C GLN A 539 -19.68 4.67 -10.39
N PHE A 540 -19.15 3.73 -9.62
CA PHE A 540 -19.90 2.90 -8.67
C PHE A 540 -19.76 3.53 -7.27
N PRO A 541 -20.86 3.67 -6.48
CA PRO A 541 -20.80 4.24 -5.15
C PRO A 541 -20.04 3.33 -4.17
N LEU A 542 -19.42 3.90 -3.14
CA LEU A 542 -18.77 3.14 -2.07
C LEU A 542 -19.68 3.12 -0.83
N SER A 543 -19.93 1.93 -0.29
CA SER A 543 -20.81 1.72 0.88
C SER A 543 -20.46 2.62 2.07
N SER A 544 -21.41 3.43 2.51
CA SER A 544 -21.31 4.28 3.70
C SER A 544 -20.94 3.49 4.97
N TYR A 545 -21.34 2.21 5.07
CA TYR A 545 -20.94 1.35 6.17
C TYR A 545 -19.44 1.02 6.12
N VAL A 546 -18.93 0.62 4.95
CA VAL A 546 -17.49 0.37 4.75
C VAL A 546 -16.69 1.62 5.08
N ASN A 547 -17.17 2.80 4.67
CA ASN A 547 -16.58 4.09 4.98
C ASN A 547 -16.51 4.34 6.51
N ASN A 548 -17.55 3.96 7.25
CA ASN A 548 -17.59 4.07 8.71
C ASN A 548 -16.64 3.08 9.41
N VAL A 549 -16.51 1.83 8.95
CA VAL A 549 -15.53 0.89 9.53
C VAL A 549 -14.09 1.33 9.24
N ILE A 550 -13.81 1.84 8.04
CA ILE A 550 -12.52 2.44 7.71
C ILE A 550 -12.25 3.66 8.61
N ARG A 551 -13.24 4.54 8.83
CA ARG A 551 -13.12 5.68 9.76
C ARG A 551 -12.79 5.22 11.19
N GLY A 552 -13.42 4.15 11.65
CA GLY A 552 -13.10 3.49 12.92
C GLY A 552 -11.67 2.96 12.97
N LEU A 553 -11.22 2.25 11.92
CA LEU A 553 -9.86 1.71 11.82
C LEU A 553 -8.80 2.82 11.93
N LEU A 554 -8.97 3.93 11.21
CA LEU A 554 -8.03 5.05 11.20
C LEU A 554 -7.84 5.68 12.59
N GLY A 555 -8.90 5.72 13.40
CA GLY A 555 -8.86 6.21 14.78
C GLY A 555 -7.91 5.43 15.70
N TYR A 556 -7.60 4.17 15.39
CA TYR A 556 -6.62 3.37 16.14
C TYR A 556 -5.16 3.66 15.75
N TYR A 557 -4.90 4.37 14.64
CA TYR A 557 -3.55 4.79 14.24
C TYR A 557 -3.24 6.21 14.74
N SER A 558 -4.12 7.18 14.48
CA SER A 558 -4.00 8.56 14.95
C SER A 558 -5.26 9.37 14.65
N GLU A 559 -5.65 10.28 15.54
CA GLU A 559 -6.68 11.31 15.30
C GLU A 559 -6.35 12.25 14.12
N HIS A 560 -5.09 12.30 13.67
CA HIS A 560 -4.66 13.11 12.53
C HIS A 560 -4.94 12.45 11.16
N TYR A 561 -5.34 11.17 11.11
CA TYR A 561 -5.79 10.56 9.86
C TYR A 561 -7.21 11.03 9.52
N THR A 562 -7.36 11.60 8.32
CA THR A 562 -8.63 12.15 7.82
C THR A 562 -9.21 11.26 6.74
N LEU A 563 -10.54 11.21 6.65
CA LEU A 563 -11.27 10.41 5.67
C LEU A 563 -12.40 11.23 5.07
N VAL A 564 -12.23 11.62 3.81
CA VAL A 564 -13.11 12.54 3.09
C VAL A 564 -13.74 11.81 1.91
N GLU A 565 -15.06 11.84 1.81
CA GLU A 565 -15.77 11.43 0.61
C GLU A 565 -15.88 12.63 -0.33
N ARG A 566 -15.43 12.47 -1.58
CA ARG A 566 -15.46 13.53 -2.60
C ARG A 566 -15.66 12.91 -3.97
N ASP A 567 -16.57 13.50 -4.75
CA ASP A 567 -16.80 13.14 -6.16
C ASP A 567 -16.97 11.64 -6.40
N GLY A 568 -17.59 10.92 -5.45
CA GLY A 568 -17.84 9.47 -5.48
C GLY A 568 -16.64 8.58 -5.15
N ALA A 569 -15.56 9.14 -4.59
CA ALA A 569 -14.39 8.42 -4.12
C ALA A 569 -14.10 8.73 -2.64
N MET A 570 -13.37 7.83 -2.00
CA MET A 570 -12.79 8.06 -0.67
C MET A 570 -11.37 8.60 -0.81
N LEU A 571 -11.04 9.60 0.00
CA LEU A 571 -9.71 10.18 0.11
C LEU A 571 -9.23 10.00 1.55
N LEU A 572 -8.22 9.15 1.74
CA LEU A 572 -7.44 9.06 2.98
C LEU A 572 -6.44 10.21 3.01
N GLY A 573 -6.40 10.97 4.10
CA GLY A 573 -5.45 12.05 4.31
C GLY A 573 -4.74 11.99 5.66
N TRP A 574 -3.70 12.81 5.77
CA TRP A 574 -3.02 13.15 7.01
C TRP A 574 -3.15 14.66 7.24
N LYS A 575 -3.76 15.04 8.36
CA LYS A 575 -4.15 16.42 8.66
C LYS A 575 -4.91 17.03 7.47
N ASN A 576 -4.29 17.98 6.76
CA ASN A 576 -4.87 18.74 5.65
C ASN A 576 -4.44 18.21 4.26
N ARG A 577 -3.62 17.15 4.18
CA ARG A 577 -3.09 16.62 2.91
C ARG A 577 -3.69 15.25 2.62
N ASN A 578 -4.37 15.11 1.48
CA ASN A 578 -4.78 13.80 0.96
C ASN A 578 -3.54 13.01 0.54
N LEU A 579 -3.56 11.70 0.81
CA LEU A 579 -2.48 10.75 0.56
C LEU A 579 -2.88 9.68 -0.46
N ILE A 580 -4.01 9.02 -0.26
CA ILE A 580 -4.46 7.91 -1.11
C ILE A 580 -5.93 8.13 -1.50
N SER A 581 -6.25 7.93 -2.76
CA SER A 581 -7.61 7.87 -3.28
C SER A 581 -8.05 6.41 -3.47
N ALA A 582 -9.33 6.11 -3.23
CA ALA A 582 -9.94 4.81 -3.53
C ALA A 582 -11.32 5.02 -4.18
N SER A 583 -11.61 4.28 -5.24
CA SER A 583 -12.81 4.46 -6.07
C SER A 583 -13.25 3.15 -6.75
N ALA A 584 -14.54 3.04 -7.08
CA ALA A 584 -15.13 1.91 -7.79
C ALA A 584 -15.88 2.36 -9.06
N TRP A 585 -15.97 1.47 -10.04
CA TRP A 585 -16.41 1.76 -11.41
C TRP A 585 -17.11 0.57 -12.07
N CYS A 586 -17.92 0.79 -13.10
CA CYS A 586 -18.61 -0.24 -13.89
C CYS A 586 -18.78 0.11 -15.38
#